data_AF-A0A3S1RME9-F1
#
_entry.id   AF-A0A3S1RME9-F1
#
_cell.length_a   1.000
_cell.length_b   1.000
_cell.length_c   1.000
_cell.angle_alpha   90.00
_cell.angle_beta   90.00
_cell.angle_gamma   90.00
#
_symmetry.space_group_name_H-M   'P 1'
#
loop_
_entity.id
_entity.type
_entity.pdbx_description
1 polymer ?
#
loop_
_entity_poly.entity_id
_entity_poly.type
_entity_poly.pdbx_seq_one_letter_code
_entity_poly.pdbx_strand_id
1 'polypeptide(L)'
;MRSRIILRAVLLALAGPSLAAGPGDTIVAARQASMKEMAAAARAIAEMFDGKRAYEPAAFKAAADTLSARAGGLTGEFPQGTLGAPSAARPEIDQA
;
A
#
# COMPACT_ATOMS: atom_id res chain seq x y z
N MET A 1 40.40 -2.74 9.59
CA MET A 1 39.91 -1.34 9.54
C MET A 1 38.83 -1.28 8.48
N ARG A 2 37.54 -1.27 8.85
CA ARG A 2 36.72 -0.09 9.19
C ARG A 2 36.45 0.82 7.98
N SER A 3 35.24 0.71 7.42
CA SER A 3 34.27 1.81 7.23
C SER A 3 33.17 1.36 6.25
N ARG A 4 32.03 0.87 6.76
CA ARG A 4 30.83 1.64 7.14
C ARG A 4 29.99 2.09 5.93
N ILE A 5 29.02 1.23 5.63
CA ILE A 5 27.64 1.53 5.21
C ILE A 5 27.22 2.94 5.62
N ILE A 6 26.61 3.71 4.70
CA ILE A 6 25.38 4.51 4.89
C ILE A 6 24.95 4.98 3.49
N LEU A 7 24.00 4.27 2.87
CA LEU A 7 23.26 4.77 1.71
C LEU A 7 22.20 5.72 2.27
N ARG A 8 22.36 7.02 1.99
CA ARG A 8 21.49 8.08 2.47
C ARG A 8 20.11 7.95 1.83
N ALA A 9 19.10 7.61 2.64
CA ALA A 9 17.70 7.73 2.25
C ALA A 9 17.32 9.21 2.20
N VAL A 10 16.91 9.69 1.03
CA VAL A 10 16.36 11.04 0.84
C VAL A 10 14.90 10.99 1.31
N LEU A 11 14.63 11.58 2.47
CA LEU A 11 13.28 11.87 2.96
C LEU A 11 12.73 13.08 2.22
N LEU A 12 11.91 12.85 1.20
CA LEU A 12 11.15 13.88 0.51
C LEU A 12 9.88 14.17 1.32
N ALA A 13 9.93 15.18 2.20
CA ALA A 13 8.76 15.65 2.93
C ALA A 13 7.95 16.62 2.04
N LEU A 14 6.83 16.16 1.50
CA LEU A 14 5.78 17.03 0.95
C LEU A 14 4.78 17.36 2.07
N ALA A 15 4.91 18.52 2.69
CA ALA A 15 3.87 19.10 3.54
C ALA A 15 2.94 19.95 2.65
N GLY A 16 1.83 19.35 2.21
CA GLY A 16 0.72 20.05 1.53
C GLY A 16 -0.32 20.56 2.54
N PRO A 17 -1.17 21.54 2.16
CA PRO A 17 -2.14 22.16 3.06
C PRO A 17 -3.18 21.15 3.57
N SER A 18 -3.35 21.08 4.89
CA SER A 18 -4.37 20.23 5.52
C SER A 18 -5.75 20.87 5.37
N LEU A 19 -6.48 20.47 4.32
CA LEU A 19 -7.94 20.50 4.36
C LEU A 19 -8.37 19.58 5.51
N ALA A 20 -9.24 20.05 6.40
CA ALA A 20 -9.78 19.23 7.48
C ALA A 20 -10.47 18.01 6.85
N ALA A 21 -9.78 16.87 6.89
CA ALA A 21 -10.23 15.63 6.28
C ALA A 21 -11.56 15.23 6.91
N GLY A 22 -12.60 15.06 6.08
CA GLY A 22 -13.84 14.47 6.54
C GLY A 22 -13.61 13.01 6.97
N PRO A 23 -14.52 12.39 7.75
CA PRO A 23 -14.41 10.98 8.09
C PRO A 23 -14.23 10.07 6.86
N GLY A 24 -14.87 10.41 5.73
CA GLY A 24 -14.67 9.72 4.44
C GLY A 24 -13.24 9.80 3.92
N ASP A 25 -12.57 10.95 4.02
CA ASP A 25 -11.19 11.14 3.56
C ASP A 25 -10.21 10.26 4.36
N THR A 26 -10.46 10.05 5.65
CA THR A 26 -9.61 9.19 6.49
C THR A 26 -9.69 7.72 6.08
N ILE A 27 -10.88 7.22 5.74
CA ILE A 27 -11.08 5.85 5.25
C ILE A 27 -10.46 5.69 3.86
N VAL A 28 -10.63 6.68 2.98
CA VAL A 28 -9.99 6.68 1.65
C VAL A 28 -8.46 6.64 1.77
N ALA A 29 -7.88 7.44 2.66
CA ALA A 29 -6.44 7.43 2.90
C ALA A 29 -5.96 6.09 3.46
N ALA A 30 -6.69 5.51 4.41
CA ALA A 30 -6.37 4.22 5.01
C ALA A 30 -6.34 3.09 3.95
N ARG A 31 -7.39 2.97 3.12
CA ARG A 31 -7.43 1.92 2.09
C ARG A 31 -6.37 2.10 1.01
N GLN A 32 -6.08 3.35 0.62
CA GLN A 32 -5.00 3.63 -0.33
C GLN A 32 -3.63 3.24 0.24
N ALA A 33 -3.41 3.42 1.55
CA ALA A 33 -2.20 2.92 2.21
C ALA A 33 -2.16 1.38 2.18
N SER A 34 -3.24 0.70 2.55
CA SER A 34 -3.38 -0.76 2.46
C SER A 34 -3.07 -1.27 1.05
N MET A 35 -3.63 -0.66 0.00
CA MET A 35 -3.39 -1.04 -1.39
C MET A 35 -1.93 -0.84 -1.83
N LYS A 36 -1.26 0.21 -1.36
CA LYS A 36 0.18 0.43 -1.64
C LYS A 36 1.04 -0.65 -0.99
N GLU A 37 0.73 -1.04 0.25
CA GLU A 37 1.46 -2.11 0.95
C GLU A 37 1.27 -3.46 0.25
N MET A 38 0.05 -3.77 -0.20
CA MET A 38 -0.21 -4.96 -1.01
C MET A 38 0.53 -4.92 -2.35
N ALA A 39 0.53 -3.78 -3.05
CA ALA A 39 1.24 -3.63 -4.31
C ALA A 39 2.75 -3.84 -4.13
N ALA A 40 3.33 -3.32 -3.05
CA ALA A 40 4.74 -3.54 -2.71
C ALA A 40 5.04 -5.02 -2.42
N ALA A 41 4.17 -5.70 -1.66
CA ALA A 41 4.31 -7.12 -1.36
C ALA A 41 4.18 -8.01 -2.61
N ALA A 42 3.16 -7.78 -3.44
CA ALA A 42 2.98 -8.48 -4.71
C ALA A 42 4.18 -8.27 -5.63
N ARG A 43 4.69 -7.04 -5.71
CA ARG A 43 5.91 -6.74 -6.48
C ARG A 43 7.13 -7.49 -5.95
N ALA A 44 7.33 -7.55 -4.64
CA ALA A 44 8.46 -8.28 -4.06
C ALA A 44 8.44 -9.77 -4.43
N ILE A 45 7.25 -10.39 -4.40
CA ILE A 45 7.06 -11.78 -4.83
C ILE A 45 7.33 -11.92 -6.33
N ALA A 46 6.76 -11.04 -7.16
CA ALA A 46 6.96 -11.07 -8.61
C ALA A 46 8.44 -10.94 -8.99
N GLU A 47 9.17 -10.01 -8.35
CA GLU A 47 10.60 -9.82 -8.61
C GLU A 47 11.45 -11.05 -8.22
N MET A 48 11.07 -11.81 -7.18
CA MET A 48 11.72 -13.07 -6.83
C MET A 48 11.51 -14.15 -7.89
N PHE A 49 10.31 -14.26 -8.43
CA PHE A 49 9.98 -15.26 -9.46
C PHE A 49 10.47 -14.87 -10.86
N ASP A 50 10.55 -13.58 -11.15
CA ASP A 50 11.13 -13.05 -12.39
C ASP A 50 12.67 -13.08 -12.40
N GLY A 51 13.31 -13.48 -11.30
CA GLY A 51 14.78 -13.47 -11.17
C GLY A 51 15.39 -12.06 -11.08
N LYS A 52 14.59 -11.01 -10.92
CA LYS A 52 15.03 -9.61 -10.73
C LYS A 52 15.61 -9.39 -9.33
N ARG A 53 15.27 -10.26 -8.39
CA ARG A 53 15.76 -10.32 -7.01
C ARG A 53 16.04 -11.78 -6.65
N ALA A 54 17.04 -12.02 -5.80
CA ALA A 54 17.27 -13.34 -5.22
C ALA A 54 16.07 -13.80 -4.38
N TYR A 55 15.74 -15.08 -4.47
CA TYR A 55 14.70 -15.66 -3.64
C TYR A 55 15.18 -15.72 -2.18
N GLU A 56 14.41 -15.09 -1.29
CA GLU A 56 14.67 -15.06 0.15
C GLU A 56 13.42 -15.57 0.88
N PRO A 57 13.43 -16.78 1.47
CA PRO A 57 12.24 -17.42 2.03
C PRO A 57 11.51 -16.56 3.08
N ALA A 58 12.26 -15.87 3.94
CA ALA A 58 11.69 -15.01 4.97
C ALA A 58 11.00 -13.78 4.37
N ALA A 59 11.60 -13.17 3.35
CA ALA A 59 11.02 -12.02 2.66
C ALA A 59 9.79 -12.42 1.82
N PHE A 60 9.82 -13.60 1.19
CA PHE A 60 8.65 -14.15 0.50
C PHE A 60 7.49 -14.36 1.47
N LYS A 61 7.75 -15.00 2.62
CA LYS A 61 6.73 -15.21 3.66
C LYS A 61 6.15 -13.88 4.16
N ALA A 62 6.99 -12.89 4.47
CA ALA A 62 6.52 -11.59 4.94
C ALA A 62 5.63 -10.87 3.91
N ALA A 63 5.96 -10.98 2.62
CA ALA A 63 5.14 -10.42 1.54
C ALA A 63 3.80 -11.18 1.39
N ALA A 64 3.83 -12.52 1.46
CA ALA A 64 2.62 -13.33 1.39
C ALA A 64 1.68 -13.07 2.59
N ASP A 65 2.23 -12.98 3.80
CA ASP A 65 1.48 -12.64 5.01
C ASP A 65 0.86 -11.23 4.90
N THR A 66 1.59 -10.27 4.31
CA THR A 66 1.11 -8.90 4.05
C THR A 66 -0.11 -8.89 3.13
N LEU A 67 -0.09 -9.69 2.05
CA LEU A 67 -1.21 -9.84 1.13
C LEU A 67 -2.40 -10.51 1.82
N SER A 68 -2.16 -11.63 2.52
CA SER A 68 -3.20 -12.38 3.21
C SER A 68 -3.93 -11.53 4.25
N ALA A 69 -3.21 -10.76 5.06
CA ALA A 69 -3.78 -9.93 6.10
C ALA A 69 -4.68 -8.80 5.56
N ARG A 70 -4.43 -8.31 4.34
CA ARG A 70 -5.10 -7.13 3.79
C ARG A 70 -6.18 -7.47 2.77
N ALA A 71 -5.98 -8.52 1.97
CA ALA A 71 -6.89 -8.86 0.88
C ALA A 71 -8.31 -9.23 1.37
N GLY A 72 -8.43 -9.90 2.52
CA GLY A 72 -9.71 -10.36 3.04
C GLY A 72 -10.61 -9.25 3.60
N GLY A 73 -10.03 -8.13 4.06
CA GLY A 73 -10.78 -7.02 4.68
C GLY A 73 -11.09 -5.86 3.73
N LEU A 74 -10.45 -5.82 2.56
CA LEU A 74 -10.44 -4.65 1.68
C LEU A 74 -11.82 -4.24 1.18
N THR A 75 -12.74 -5.19 0.98
CA THR A 75 -14.12 -4.92 0.53
C THR A 75 -14.90 -4.07 1.54
N GLY A 76 -14.62 -4.22 2.84
CA GLY A 76 -15.22 -3.41 3.90
C GLY A 76 -14.73 -1.96 3.93
N GLU A 77 -13.69 -1.63 3.16
CA GLU A 77 -13.09 -0.29 3.12
C GLU A 77 -13.74 0.63 2.06
N PHE A 78 -14.83 0.20 1.42
CA PHE A 78 -15.59 0.99 0.44
C PHE A 78 -17.01 1.33 0.93
N PRO A 79 -17.18 2.10 2.02
CA PRO A 79 -18.51 2.53 2.42
C PRO A 79 -19.09 3.55 1.43
N GLN A 80 -20.42 3.56 1.32
CA GLN A 80 -21.15 4.48 0.45
C GLN A 80 -20.73 5.93 0.69
N GLY A 81 -20.58 6.69 -0.40
CA GLY A 81 -20.17 8.10 -0.34
C GLY A 81 -18.66 8.32 -0.26
N THR A 82 -17.84 7.27 -0.29
CA THR A 82 -16.36 7.40 -0.30
C THR A 82 -15.71 7.18 -1.67
N LEU A 83 -16.49 7.02 -2.75
CA LEU A 83 -15.94 6.64 -4.06
C LEU A 83 -15.35 7.83 -4.84
N GLY A 84 -15.94 9.03 -4.73
CA GLY A 84 -15.46 10.26 -5.39
C GLY A 84 -14.17 10.84 -4.81
N ALA A 85 -13.66 11.92 -5.40
CA ALA A 85 -12.42 12.57 -4.97
C ALA A 85 -12.40 12.79 -3.43
N PRO A 86 -11.32 12.41 -2.72
CA PRO A 86 -9.97 12.07 -3.22
C PRO A 86 -9.77 10.61 -3.65
N SER A 87 -10.82 9.80 -3.62
CA SER A 87 -10.76 8.41 -4.06
C SER A 87 -10.73 8.30 -5.58
N ALA A 88 -9.98 7.31 -6.09
CA ALA A 88 -10.00 6.87 -7.48
C ALA A 88 -10.93 5.67 -7.70
N ALA A 89 -11.64 5.23 -6.65
CA ALA A 89 -12.62 4.17 -6.72
C ALA A 89 -13.79 4.59 -7.61
N ARG A 90 -14.21 3.71 -8.51
CA ARG A 90 -15.30 4.01 -9.42
C ARG A 90 -16.66 3.65 -8.81
N PRO A 91 -17.76 4.33 -9.19
CA PRO A 91 -19.10 4.05 -8.65
C PRO A 91 -19.61 2.64 -8.89
N GLU A 92 -19.03 1.87 -9.82
CA GLU A 92 -19.41 0.48 -10.06
C GLU A 92 -19.08 -0.46 -8.88
N ILE A 93 -18.22 -0.04 -7.94
CA ILE A 93 -17.93 -0.82 -6.73
C ILE A 93 -19.19 -0.99 -5.85
N ASP A 94 -20.09 0.00 -5.82
CA ASP A 94 -21.34 -0.09 -5.06
C ASP A 94 -22.40 -1.02 -5.71
N GLN A 95 -22.09 -1.61 -6.89
CA GLN A 95 -23.01 -2.44 -7.68
C GLN A 95 -22.65 -3.94 -7.66
N ALA A 96 -21.55 -4.31 -6.99
CA ALA A 96 -21.02 -5.68 -6.91
C ALA A 96 -21.53 -6.42 -5.67
#